data_AF-A0A8J5PL12-F1
#
_entry.id   AF-A0A8J5PL12-F1
#
_cell.length_a   1.000
_cell.length_b   1.000
_cell.length_c   1.000
_cell.angle_alpha   90.00
_cell.angle_beta   90.00
_cell.angle_gamma   90.00
#
_symmetry.space_group_name_H-M   'P 1'
#
loop_
_entity.id
_entity.type
_entity.pdbx_description
1 polymer ?
#
loop_
_entity_poly.entity_id
_entity_poly.type
_entity_poly.pdbx_seq_one_letter_code
_entity_poly.pdbx_strand_id
1 'polypeptide(L)'
;MPSIYTLNHGAVEKERQRLDFQHGVFKAIMCDHLPPVIWQQLKSLPAPRVADADTGTGIFLKELAPKLAKEAQLNGFDIDK
;
A
#
# COMPACT_ATOMS: atom_id res chain seq x y z
N MET A 1 7.72 28.90 9.61
CA MET A 1 6.43 28.60 10.29
C MET A 1 6.28 27.09 10.36
N PRO A 2 5.89 26.50 11.50
CA PRO A 2 5.63 25.07 11.56
C PRO A 2 4.43 24.74 10.66
N SER A 3 4.62 23.83 9.72
CA SER A 3 3.53 23.26 8.92
C SER A 3 2.69 22.38 9.84
N ILE A 4 1.48 22.83 10.16
CA ILE A 4 0.52 21.98 10.86
C ILE A 4 0.04 20.97 9.83
N TYR A 5 0.43 19.70 10.01
CA TYR A 5 -0.14 18.60 9.24
C TYR A 5 -1.60 18.46 9.63
N THR A 6 -2.51 19.04 8.84
CA THR A 6 -3.95 18.88 9.02
C THR A 6 -4.32 17.48 8.56
N LEU A 7 -4.25 16.53 9.50
CA LEU A 7 -4.72 15.16 9.33
C LEU A 7 -6.14 15.18 8.73
N ASN A 8 -6.30 14.62 7.53
CA ASN A 8 -7.56 14.13 6.90
C ASN A 8 -8.85 14.92 7.20
N HIS A 9 -8.90 16.22 6.85
CA HIS A 9 -10.14 17.02 6.88
C HIS A 9 -10.60 17.50 5.50
N GLY A 10 -9.95 17.00 4.43
CA GLY A 10 -10.31 17.33 3.05
C GLY A 10 -11.49 16.50 2.53
N ALA A 11 -12.05 16.91 1.39
CA ALA A 11 -13.07 16.09 0.70
C ALA A 11 -12.48 14.72 0.32
N VAL A 12 -13.23 13.64 0.58
CA VAL A 12 -12.81 12.24 0.35
C VAL A 12 -12.20 12.03 -1.03
N GLU A 13 -12.79 12.61 -2.07
CA GLU A 13 -12.30 12.44 -3.44
C GLU A 13 -10.95 13.13 -3.69
N LYS A 14 -10.74 14.30 -3.06
CA LYS A 14 -9.43 14.98 -3.11
C LYS A 14 -8.37 14.17 -2.36
N GLU A 15 -8.77 13.55 -1.25
CA GLU A 15 -7.88 12.71 -0.46
C GLU A 15 -7.49 11.43 -1.20
N ARG A 16 -8.43 10.77 -1.88
CA ARG A 16 -8.14 9.64 -2.77
C ARG A 16 -7.17 10.03 -3.88
N GLN A 17 -7.40 11.16 -4.56
CA GLN A 17 -6.50 11.65 -5.60
C GLN A 17 -5.09 11.95 -5.07
N ARG A 18 -5.01 12.53 -3.87
CA ARG A 18 -3.73 12.80 -3.19
C ARG A 18 -2.98 11.50 -2.89
N LEU A 19 -3.68 10.49 -2.37
CA LEU A 19 -3.11 9.16 -2.05
C LEU A 19 -2.63 8.43 -3.31
N ASP A 20 -3.43 8.43 -4.38
CA ASP A 20 -3.06 7.78 -5.64
C ASP A 20 -1.84 8.48 -6.29
N PHE A 21 -1.77 9.81 -6.23
CA PHE A 21 -0.59 10.57 -6.66
C PHE A 21 0.64 10.22 -5.81
N GLN A 22 0.48 10.19 -4.48
CA GLN A 22 1.55 9.85 -3.54
C GLN A 22 2.08 8.44 -3.78
N HIS A 23 1.21 7.46 -4.06
CA HIS A 23 1.59 6.10 -4.42
C HIS A 23 2.52 6.08 -5.64
N GLY A 24 2.16 6.81 -6.69
CA GLY A 24 3.01 6.95 -7.89
C GLY A 24 4.40 7.52 -7.59
N VAL A 25 4.47 8.55 -6.75
CA VAL A 25 5.75 9.15 -6.32
C VAL A 25 6.61 8.15 -5.56
N PHE A 26 6.05 7.45 -4.57
CA PHE A 26 6.80 6.47 -3.80
C PHE A 26 7.24 5.27 -4.64
N LYS A 27 6.39 4.81 -5.55
CA LYS A 27 6.73 3.73 -6.48
C LYS A 27 7.92 4.09 -7.37
N ALA A 28 8.01 5.34 -7.83
CA ALA A 28 9.15 5.84 -8.60
C ALA A 28 10.44 5.90 -7.78
N ILE A 29 10.37 6.29 -6.51
CA ILE A 29 11.53 6.37 -5.60
C ILE A 29 12.01 4.98 -5.19
N MET A 30 11.07 4.06 -4.92
CA MET A 30 11.34 2.73 -4.38
C MET A 30 11.49 1.66 -5.48
N CYS A 31 11.52 2.06 -6.76
CA CYS A 31 11.71 1.19 -7.92
C CYS A 31 10.72 0.01 -8.02
N ASP A 32 9.45 0.21 -7.62
CA ASP A 32 8.37 -0.79 -7.70
C ASP A 32 8.65 -2.15 -7.00
N HIS A 33 9.63 -2.23 -6.08
CA HIS A 33 10.10 -3.50 -5.56
C HIS A 33 10.13 -3.57 -4.04
N LEU A 34 9.48 -4.59 -3.50
CA LEU A 34 9.83 -5.11 -2.18
C LEU A 34 11.30 -5.56 -2.21
N PRO A 35 12.03 -5.45 -1.10
CA PRO A 35 13.39 -5.97 -1.01
C PRO A 35 13.44 -7.46 -1.44
N PRO A 36 14.49 -7.91 -2.15
CA PRO A 36 14.57 -9.27 -2.69
C PRO A 36 14.33 -10.38 -1.65
N VAL A 37 14.79 -10.18 -0.42
CA VAL A 37 14.57 -11.12 0.71
C VAL A 37 13.09 -11.31 1.04
N ILE A 38 12.28 -10.25 0.92
CA ILE A 38 10.84 -10.31 1.15
C ILE A 38 10.16 -11.09 0.02
N TRP A 39 10.55 -10.84 -1.23
CA TRP A 39 10.04 -11.61 -2.37
C TRP A 39 10.36 -13.08 -2.28
N GLN A 40 11.58 -13.42 -1.89
CA GLN A 40 11.98 -14.82 -1.70
C GLN A 40 11.11 -15.51 -0.66
N GLN A 41 10.87 -14.85 0.47
CA GLN A 41 9.99 -15.37 1.51
C GLN A 41 8.55 -15.55 1.00
N LEU A 42 7.97 -14.52 0.38
CA LEU A 42 6.59 -14.55 -0.14
C LEU A 42 6.39 -15.67 -1.17
N LYS A 43 7.39 -15.91 -2.03
CA LYS A 43 7.36 -16.97 -3.05
C LYS A 43 7.61 -18.37 -2.50
N SER A 44 8.27 -18.49 -1.35
CA SER A 44 8.50 -19.79 -0.69
C SER A 44 7.25 -20.35 0.02
N LEU A 45 6.26 -19.49 0.27
CA LEU A 45 5.03 -19.86 0.98
C LEU A 45 3.94 -20.26 -0.02
N PRO A 46 3.23 -21.38 0.20
CA PRO A 46 2.12 -21.80 -0.66
C PRO A 46 0.90 -20.87 -0.55
N ALA A 47 0.70 -20.22 0.60
CA ALA A 47 -0.38 -19.29 0.86
C ALA A 47 0.12 -18.13 1.75
N PRO A 48 0.89 -17.17 1.19
CA PRO A 48 1.45 -16.07 1.96
C PRO A 48 0.34 -15.15 2.49
N ARG A 49 0.57 -14.58 3.67
CA ARG A 49 -0.35 -13.60 4.28
C ARG A 49 0.34 -12.25 4.36
N VAL A 50 -0.30 -11.21 3.83
CA VAL A 50 0.18 -9.84 3.85
C VAL A 50 -0.82 -8.98 4.61
N ALA A 51 -0.32 -8.24 5.59
CA ALA A 51 -1.07 -7.19 6.27
C ALA A 51 -0.48 -5.83 5.85
N ASP A 52 -1.32 -4.94 5.34
CA ASP A 52 -0.96 -3.58 4.96
C ASP A 52 -1.58 -2.61 5.97
N ALA A 53 -0.73 -1.98 6.76
CA ALA A 53 -1.14 -0.97 7.73
C ALA A 53 -1.17 0.39 7.05
N ASP A 54 -2.16 1.22 7.41
CA ASP A 54 -2.42 2.51 6.76
C ASP A 54 -2.67 2.35 5.25
N THR A 55 -3.52 1.36 4.89
CA THR A 55 -3.71 0.89 3.51
C THR A 55 -4.26 1.95 2.55
N GLY A 56 -4.82 3.04 3.07
CA GLY A 56 -5.43 4.14 2.33
C GLY A 56 -6.46 3.65 1.32
N THR A 57 -6.19 3.88 0.04
CA THR A 57 -7.06 3.44 -1.08
C THR A 57 -6.92 1.94 -1.42
N GLY A 58 -5.99 1.25 -0.75
CA GLY A 58 -5.61 -0.14 -0.99
C GLY A 58 -4.88 -0.36 -2.32
N ILE A 59 -4.41 0.72 -2.97
CA ILE A 59 -3.77 0.64 -4.30
C ILE A 59 -2.51 -0.23 -4.27
N PHE A 60 -1.73 -0.16 -3.19
CA PHE A 60 -0.55 -1.01 -3.03
C PHE A 60 -0.89 -2.51 -3.00
N LEU A 61 -1.87 -2.93 -2.19
CA LEU A 61 -2.31 -4.32 -2.15
C LEU A 61 -2.91 -4.80 -3.48
N LYS A 62 -3.64 -3.94 -4.19
CA LYS A 62 -4.19 -4.25 -5.52
C LYS A 62 -3.09 -4.53 -6.54
N GLU A 63 -2.00 -3.77 -6.51
CA GLU A 63 -0.84 -4.00 -7.37
C GLU A 63 0.02 -5.20 -6.93
N LEU A 64 0.01 -5.52 -5.64
CA LEU A 64 0.73 -6.67 -5.08
C LEU A 64 0.02 -8.00 -5.37
N ALA A 65 -1.31 -8.03 -5.31
CA ALA A 65 -2.14 -9.22 -5.51
C ALA A 65 -1.76 -10.08 -6.75
N PRO A 66 -1.63 -9.51 -7.98
CA PRO A 66 -1.27 -10.30 -9.16
C PRO A 66 0.17 -10.83 -9.15
N LYS A 67 1.03 -10.37 -8.22
CA LYS A 67 2.43 -10.80 -8.08
C LYS A 67 2.59 -11.98 -7.10
N LEU A 68 1.52 -12.42 -6.44
CA LEU A 68 1.53 -13.48 -5.41
C LEU A 68 0.77 -14.74 -5.87
N ALA A 69 0.93 -15.83 -5.10
CA ALA A 69 0.14 -17.05 -5.28
C ALA A 69 -1.36 -16.75 -5.13
N LYS A 70 -2.21 -17.52 -5.84
CA LYS A 70 -3.68 -17.31 -5.83
C LYS A 70 -4.29 -17.51 -4.44
N GLU A 71 -3.65 -18.34 -3.63
CA GLU A 71 -4.03 -18.68 -2.26
C GLU A 71 -3.54 -17.63 -1.25
N ALA A 72 -2.84 -16.57 -1.69
CA ALA A 72 -2.39 -15.51 -0.83
C ALA A 72 -3.56 -14.76 -0.19
N GLN A 73 -3.40 -14.39 1.07
CA GLN A 73 -4.36 -13.56 1.80
C GLN A 73 -3.78 -12.15 1.97
N LEU A 74 -4.50 -11.14 1.49
CA LEU A 74 -4.10 -9.73 1.57
C LEU A 74 -5.15 -8.99 2.41
N ASN A 75 -4.74 -8.47 3.56
CA ASN A 75 -5.63 -7.72 4.46
C ASN A 75 -5.11 -6.28 4.60
N GLY A 76 -5.92 -5.30 4.19
CA GLY A 76 -5.63 -3.89 4.42
C GLY A 76 -6.33 -3.41 5.69
N PHE A 77 -5.61 -2.63 6.49
CA PHE A 77 -6.11 -2.00 7.70
C PHE A 77 -5.85 -0.51 7.61
N ASP A 78 -6.89 0.28 7.82
CA ASP A 78 -6.80 1.74 7.89
C ASP A 78 -7.77 2.25 8.95
N ILE A 79 -7.43 3.40 9.53
CA ILE A 79 -8.29 4.11 10.46
C ILE A 79 -8.82 5.32 9.71
N ASP A 80 -9.98 5.14 9.09
CA ASP A 80 -10.75 6.24 8.55
C ASP A 80 -11.65 6.82 9.66
N LYS A 81 -11.78 8.15 9.70
CA LYS A 81 -12.61 8.85 10.71
C LYS A 81 -14.03 9.07 10.23
#